data_AF-A0A9E4KSB3-F1
#
_entry.id   AF-A0A9E4KSB3-F1
#
_cell.length_a   1.000
_cell.length_b   1.000
_cell.length_c   1.000
_cell.angle_alpha   90.00
_cell.angle_beta   90.00
_cell.angle_gamma   90.00
#
_symmetry.space_group_name_H-M   'P 1'
#
loop_
_entity.id
_entity.type
_entity.pdbx_description
1 polymer ?
#
loop_
_entity_poly.entity_id
_entity_poly.type
_entity_poly.pdbx_seq_one_letter_code
_entity_poly.pdbx_strand_id
1 'polypeptide(L)'
;MAFLFAGLLGIGFGGRSPLTTAIRGVYFGRRSFASITGVSMIPMNAFLLGAPLFAGYMYDTTGSYNIPFITIAIMSFFGSSLFLLLGEPKPLSSPRDTTPTRMGAREGD
;
A
#
# COMPACT_ATOMS: atom_id res chain seq x y z
N MET A 1 15.72 9.69 -21.57
CA MET A 1 14.69 10.05 -20.58
C MET A 1 13.55 9.04 -20.47
N ALA A 2 12.88 8.65 -21.56
CA ALA A 2 11.78 7.67 -21.50
C ALA A 2 12.17 6.31 -20.86
N PHE A 3 13.35 5.77 -21.17
CA PHE A 3 13.82 4.50 -20.59
C PHE A 3 14.13 4.57 -19.09
N LEU A 4 14.71 5.68 -18.62
CA LEU A 4 14.92 5.93 -17.19
C LEU A 4 13.58 6.03 -16.45
N PHE A 5 12.63 6.77 -17.02
CA PHE A 5 11.27 6.87 -16.48
C PHE A 5 10.59 5.50 -16.41
N ALA A 6 10.66 4.70 -17.48
CA ALA A 6 10.07 3.37 -17.53
C ALA A 6 10.68 2.42 -16.48
N GLY A 7 12.01 2.45 -16.29
CA GLY A 7 12.69 1.65 -15.28
C GLY A 7 12.29 2.03 -13.85
N LEU A 8 12.30 3.32 -13.52
CA LEU A 8 11.86 3.82 -12.22
C LEU A 8 10.37 3.51 -11.95
N LEU A 9 9.52 3.74 -12.96
CA LEU A 9 8.10 3.46 -12.87
C LEU A 9 7.87 1.96 -12.64
N GLY A 10 8.54 1.10 -13.39
CA GLY A 10 8.40 -0.36 -13.29
C GLY A 10 8.80 -0.91 -11.93
N ILE A 11 9.95 -0.49 -11.39
CA ILE A 11 10.41 -0.92 -10.06
C ILE A 11 9.47 -0.40 -8.97
N GLY A 12 9.04 0.87 -9.07
CA GLY A 12 8.12 1.46 -8.10
C GLY A 12 6.74 0.80 -8.10
N PHE A 13 6.18 0.53 -9.28
CA PHE A 13 4.89 -0.16 -9.41
C PHE A 13 4.97 -1.61 -8.93
N GLY A 14 6.05 -2.32 -9.29
CA GLY A 14 6.28 -3.71 -8.89
C GLY A 14 6.43 -3.88 -7.38
N GLY A 15 7.17 -2.97 -6.72
CA GLY A 15 7.37 -3.00 -5.27
C GLY A 15 6.14 -2.57 -4.47
N ARG A 16 5.30 -1.67 -5.00
CA ARG A 16 4.10 -1.17 -4.31
C ARG A 16 3.07 -2.27 -4.04
N SER A 17 2.82 -3.17 -4.99
CA SER A 17 1.80 -4.24 -4.84
C SER A 17 2.05 -5.17 -3.65
N PRO A 18 3.23 -5.79 -3.49
CA PRO A 18 3.51 -6.63 -2.33
C PRO A 18 3.63 -5.80 -1.05
N LEU A 19 4.23 -4.60 -1.11
CA LEU A 19 4.40 -3.73 0.04
C LEU A 19 3.04 -3.32 0.65
N THR A 20 2.09 -2.88 -0.18
CA THR A 20 0.74 -2.47 0.27
C THR A 20 -0.01 -3.63 0.92
N THR A 21 0.16 -4.84 0.38
CA THR A 21 -0.45 -6.07 0.91
C THR A 21 0.18 -6.47 2.24
N ALA A 22 1.52 -6.39 2.35
CA ALA A 22 2.26 -6.70 3.57
C ALA A 22 1.93 -5.75 4.72
N ILE A 23 1.92 -4.43 4.48
CA ILE A 23 1.60 -3.41 5.49
C ILE A 23 0.20 -3.66 6.06
N ARG A 24 -0.80 -3.84 5.20
CA ARG A 24 -2.18 -4.11 5.64
C ARG A 24 -2.31 -5.42 6.41
N GLY A 25 -1.51 -6.43 6.06
CA GLY A 25 -1.45 -7.71 6.78
C GLY A 25 -0.86 -7.58 8.19
N VAL A 26 0.23 -6.81 8.34
CA VAL A 26 0.92 -6.60 9.62
C VAL A 26 0.15 -5.67 10.56
N TYR A 27 -0.48 -4.60 10.04
CA TYR A 27 -1.17 -3.61 10.87
C TYR A 27 -2.57 -4.03 11.35
N PHE A 28 -3.34 -4.74 10.53
CA PHE A 28 -4.78 -4.95 10.80
C PHE A 28 -5.17 -6.40 11.05
N GLY A 29 -4.27 -7.35 10.84
CA GLY A 29 -4.55 -8.78 10.95
C GLY A 29 -5.65 -9.26 9.98
N ARG A 30 -5.84 -10.58 9.90
CA ARG A 30 -6.71 -11.24 8.91
C ARG A 30 -8.20 -10.84 8.98
N ARG A 31 -8.67 -10.21 10.08
CA ARG A 31 -10.10 -9.99 10.35
C ARG A 31 -10.69 -8.70 9.73
N SER A 32 -9.90 -7.64 9.57
CA SER A 32 -10.36 -6.36 8.98
C SER A 32 -9.69 -6.04 7.63
N PHE A 33 -8.76 -6.87 7.19
CA PHE A 33 -8.02 -6.71 5.92
C PHE A 33 -8.94 -6.53 4.70
N ALA A 34 -10.00 -7.33 4.58
CA ALA A 34 -10.94 -7.28 3.46
C ALA A 34 -11.78 -5.99 3.46
N SER A 35 -12.22 -5.53 4.64
CA SER A 35 -12.99 -4.29 4.79
C SER A 35 -12.15 -3.06 4.45
N ILE A 36 -10.93 -2.97 4.98
CA ILE A 36 -10.01 -1.86 4.70
C ILE A 36 -9.60 -1.84 3.23
N THR A 37 -9.33 -3.02 2.66
CA THR A 37 -9.02 -3.13 1.23
C THR A 37 -10.20 -2.72 0.36
N GLY A 38 -11.43 -3.13 0.72
CA GLY A 38 -12.66 -2.75 0.02
C GLY A 38 -12.95 -1.25 0.10
N VAL A 39 -12.89 -0.65 1.30
CA VAL A 39 -13.07 0.80 1.48
C VAL A 39 -12.00 1.59 0.72
N SER A 40 -10.75 1.11 0.72
CA SER A 40 -9.65 1.73 -0.04
C SER A 40 -9.85 1.66 -1.55
N MET A 41 -10.65 0.70 -2.07
CA MET A 41 -10.95 0.63 -3.51
C MET A 41 -11.88 1.73 -3.98
N ILE A 42 -12.72 2.30 -3.12
CA ILE A 42 -13.66 3.37 -3.49
C ILE A 42 -12.92 4.60 -4.02
N PRO A 43 -11.99 5.24 -3.26
CA PRO A 43 -11.22 6.35 -3.81
C PRO A 43 -10.33 5.92 -4.97
N MET A 44 -9.77 4.70 -4.94
CA MET A 44 -8.93 4.21 -6.03
C MET A 44 -9.68 4.17 -7.37
N ASN A 45 -10.92 3.65 -7.38
CA ASN A 45 -11.76 3.61 -8.58
C ASN A 45 -12.24 5.02 -8.99
N ALA A 46 -12.54 5.90 -8.03
CA ALA A 46 -12.90 7.29 -8.32
C ALA A 46 -11.74 8.03 -9.04
N PHE A 47 -10.51 7.86 -8.55
CA PHE A 47 -9.32 8.41 -9.21
C PHE A 47 -9.03 7.74 -10.55
N LEU A 48 -9.30 6.44 -10.70
CA LEU A 48 -9.11 5.73 -11.98
C LEU A 48 -9.99 6.31 -13.09
N LEU A 49 -11.22 6.72 -12.76
CA LEU A 49 -12.13 7.40 -13.68
C LEU A 49 -11.82 8.90 -13.84
N GLY A 50 -11.49 9.58 -12.74
CA GLY A 50 -11.28 11.03 -12.73
C GLY A 50 -9.93 11.49 -13.28
N ALA A 51 -8.86 10.72 -13.09
CA ALA A 51 -7.51 11.12 -13.48
C ALA A 51 -7.32 11.26 -15.01
N PRO A 52 -7.84 10.37 -15.88
CA PRO A 52 -7.77 10.56 -17.32
C PRO A 52 -8.56 11.77 -17.81
N LEU A 53 -9.74 12.01 -17.22
CA LEU A 53 -10.56 13.18 -17.54
C LEU A 53 -9.85 14.48 -17.14
N PHE A 54 -9.25 14.52 -15.94
CA PHE A 54 -8.44 15.65 -15.49
C PHE A 54 -7.22 15.86 -16.38
N ALA A 55 -6.50 14.79 -16.74
CA ALA A 55 -5.33 14.89 -17.62
C ALA A 55 -5.70 15.38 -19.03
N GLY A 56 -6.82 14.92 -19.59
CA GLY A 56 -7.35 15.39 -20.86
C GLY A 56 -7.73 16.87 -20.81
N TYR A 57 -8.50 17.29 -19.80
CA TYR A 57 -8.89 18.69 -19.63
C TYR A 57 -7.69 19.63 -19.41
N MET A 58 -6.69 19.19 -18.63
CA MET A 58 -5.45 19.94 -18.43
C MET A 58 -4.59 20.01 -19.70
N TYR A 59 -4.62 18.97 -20.53
CA TYR A 59 -3.96 18.99 -21.83
C TYR A 59 -4.65 19.94 -22.80
N ASP A 60 -6.00 19.95 -22.84
CA ASP A 60 -6.78 20.82 -23.71
C ASP A 60 -6.61 22.31 -23.37
N THR A 61 -6.42 22.62 -22.08
CA THR A 61 -6.25 24.01 -21.60
C THR A 61 -4.80 24.51 -21.67
N THR A 62 -3.81 23.64 -21.45
CA THR A 62 -2.39 24.05 -21.34
C THR A 62 -1.54 23.61 -22.53
N GLY A 63 -2.03 22.71 -23.38
CA GLY A 63 -1.29 22.09 -24.49
C GLY A 63 -0.11 21.21 -24.05
N SER A 64 0.04 20.93 -22.76
CA SER A 64 1.20 20.23 -22.19
C SER A 64 0.81 19.34 -21.01
N TYR A 65 1.44 18.16 -20.93
CA TYR A 65 1.27 17.21 -19.83
C TYR A 65 2.11 17.53 -18.58
N ASN A 66 2.88 18.63 -18.60
CA ASN A 66 3.73 18.98 -17.45
C ASN A 66 2.93 19.19 -16.16
N ILE A 67 1.76 19.84 -16.24
CA ILE A 67 0.90 20.10 -15.07
C ILE A 67 0.39 18.79 -14.41
N PRO A 68 -0.23 17.84 -15.14
CA PRO A 68 -0.67 16.59 -14.52
C PRO A 68 0.51 15.77 -13.96
N PHE A 69 1.65 15.73 -14.63
CA PHE A 69 2.83 15.02 -14.11
C PHE A 69 3.39 15.63 -12.82
N ILE A 70 3.52 16.97 -12.76
CA ILE A 70 3.98 17.68 -11.55
C ILE A 70 2.99 17.47 -10.40
N THR A 71 1.69 17.51 -10.69
CA THR A 71 0.64 17.28 -9.68
C THR A 71 0.77 15.89 -9.06
N ILE A 72 0.93 14.85 -9.88
CA ILE A 72 1.15 13.47 -9.42
C ILE A 72 2.47 13.35 -8.63
N ALA A 73 3.53 14.03 -9.07
CA ALA A 73 4.82 14.04 -8.39
C ALA A 73 4.72 14.64 -6.97
N ILE A 74 4.07 15.80 -6.83
CA ILE A 74 3.84 16.45 -5.53
C ILE A 74 2.99 15.54 -4.63
N MET A 75 1.89 15.00 -5.14
CA MET A 75 1.03 14.09 -4.36
C MET A 75 1.79 12.85 -3.88
N SER A 76 2.63 12.28 -4.74
CA SER A 76 3.47 11.13 -4.41
C SER A 76 4.52 11.47 -3.36
N PHE A 77 5.10 12.67 -3.42
CA PHE A 77 6.07 13.16 -2.44
C PHE A 77 5.44 13.36 -1.06
N PHE A 78 4.24 13.96 -1.00
CA PHE A 78 3.47 14.09 0.23
C PHE A 78 3.09 12.72 0.80
N GLY A 79 2.62 11.79 -0.04
CA GLY A 79 2.28 10.43 0.38
C GLY A 79 3.50 9.68 0.92
N SER A 80 4.65 9.77 0.24
CA SER A 80 5.90 9.18 0.69
C SER A 80 6.40 9.79 2.00
N SER A 81 6.29 11.11 2.17
CA SER A 81 6.69 11.79 3.39
C SER A 81 5.83 11.35 4.58
N LEU A 82 4.51 11.26 4.37
CA LEU A 82 3.60 10.74 5.39
C LEU A 82 3.87 9.27 5.71
N PHE A 83 4.26 8.48 4.71
CA PHE A 83 4.64 7.09 4.89
C PHE A 83 5.94 6.93 5.69
N LEU A 84 6.94 7.80 5.46
CA LEU A 84 8.18 7.84 6.23
C LEU A 84 7.95 8.31 7.67
N LEU A 85 6.98 9.20 7.88
CA LEU A 85 6.54 9.63 9.21
C LEU A 85 5.66 8.60 9.92
N LEU A 86 5.19 7.58 9.20
CA LEU A 86 4.43 6.46 9.77
C LEU A 86 5.42 5.52 10.48
N GLY A 87 5.62 5.79 11.77
CA GLY A 87 6.51 5.02 12.64
C GLY A 87 6.22 3.52 12.66
N GLU A 88 7.22 2.75 13.10
CA GLU A 88 7.32 1.29 12.96
C GLU A 88 6.02 0.52 13.28
N PRO A 89 5.58 -0.40 12.40
CA PRO A 89 4.45 -1.28 12.70
C PRO A 89 4.79 -2.13 13.91
N LYS A 90 4.01 -2.01 14.98
CA LYS A 90 4.09 -2.91 16.12
C LYS A 90 3.76 -4.33 15.63
N PRO A 91 4.69 -5.29 15.63
CA PRO A 91 4.41 -6.64 15.14
C PRO A 91 3.30 -7.23 15.98
N LEU A 92 2.17 -7.60 15.35
CA LEU A 92 1.15 -8.39 16.02
C LEU A 92 1.78 -9.71 16.44
N SER A 93 2.01 -9.86 17.74
CA SER A 93 2.53 -11.07 18.37
C SER A 93 1.73 -12.27 17.88
N SER A 94 2.42 -13.23 17.27
CA SER A 94 1.87 -14.51 16.83
C SER A 94 1.10 -15.17 17.97
N PRO A 95 -0.24 -15.36 17.88
CA PRO A 95 -0.94 -16.15 18.87
C PRO A 95 -0.72 -17.63 18.59
N ARG A 96 -0.04 -18.28 19.54
CA ARG A 96 0.07 -19.74 19.79
C ARG A 96 1.43 -20.37 19.44
N ASP A 97 2.42 -20.09 20.27
CA ASP A 97 3.11 -21.18 20.97
C ASP A 97 2.13 -21.73 22.03
N THR A 98 1.21 -22.59 21.63
CA THR A 98 0.69 -23.58 22.58
C THR A 98 1.61 -24.78 22.48
N THR A 99 2.79 -24.67 23.09
CA THR A 99 3.47 -25.84 23.64
C THR A 99 2.44 -26.52 24.53
N PRO A 100 1.97 -27.75 24.23
CA PRO A 100 1.38 -28.54 25.28
C PRO A 100 2.54 -28.88 26.20
N THR A 101 2.58 -28.14 27.31
CA THR A 101 3.10 -28.56 28.60
C THR A 101 3.31 -30.06 28.63
N ARG A 102 4.57 -30.49 28.83
CA ARG A 102 4.93 -31.83 29.28
C ARG A 102 3.88 -32.31 30.27
N MET A 103 2.98 -33.19 29.85
CA MET A 103 2.14 -33.95 30.75
C MET A 103 3.04 -35.01 31.37
N GLY A 104 3.71 -34.59 32.44
CA GLY A 104 4.25 -35.51 33.43
C GLY A 104 3.08 -36.21 34.10
N ALA A 105 2.76 -37.40 33.60
CA ALA A 105 2.25 -38.52 34.36
C ALA A 105 3.11 -39.69 33.82
N ARG A 106 4.16 -40.20 34.49
CA ARG A 106 4.18 -40.68 35.87
C ARG A 106 2.83 -41.24 36.28
N GLU A 107 2.36 -42.19 35.47
CA GLU A 107 1.56 -43.31 35.96
C GLU A 107 2.57 -44.30 36.55
N GLY A 108 2.70 -44.26 37.87
CA GLY A 108 3.21 -45.36 38.67
C GLY A 108 2.04 -46.16 39.23
N ASP A 109 2.38 -47.35 39.71
CA ASP A 109 1.62 -48.24 40.58
C ASP A 109 0.87 -49.40 39.90
#